data_AF-A0AA94H909-F1
#
_entry.id   AF-A0AA94H909-F1
#
_cell.length_a   1.000
_cell.length_b   1.000
_cell.length_c   1.000
_cell.angle_alpha   90.00
_cell.angle_beta   90.00
_cell.angle_gamma   90.00
#
_symmetry.space_group_name_H-M   'P 1'
#
loop_
_entity.id
_entity.type
_entity.pdbx_description
1 polymer ?
#
loop_
_entity_poly.entity_id
_entity_poly.type
_entity_poly.pdbx_seq_one_letter_code
_entity_poly.pdbx_strand_id
1 'polypeptide(L)' 'MSRYQHTKGQINDNAIEALLHDPLFRQRVEKNKKGKGSYLRKEKHANRGYKEASGKQAYRLFTTGLLVSA' A
#
# COMPACT_ATOMS: atom_id res chain seq x y z
N MET A 1 -5.83 -21.62 -22.11
CA MET A 1 -6.29 -20.92 -20.88
C MET A 1 -6.42 -21.95 -19.76
N SER A 2 -6.01 -21.60 -18.53
CA SER A 2 -6.14 -22.50 -17.38
C SER A 2 -7.58 -22.53 -16.86
N ARG A 3 -8.04 -23.69 -16.33
CA ARG A 3 -9.37 -23.85 -15.73
C ARG A 3 -9.31 -23.62 -14.22
N TYR A 4 -10.35 -22.99 -13.66
CA TYR A 4 -10.50 -22.81 -12.21
C TYR A 4 -10.99 -24.10 -11.55
N GLN A 5 -10.43 -24.45 -10.39
CA GLN A 5 -10.82 -25.61 -9.58
C GLN A 5 -11.69 -25.16 -8.41
N HIS A 6 -12.98 -25.49 -8.44
CA HIS A 6 -13.96 -25.13 -7.40
C HIS A 6 -14.01 -26.18 -6.27
N THR A 7 -14.58 -25.81 -5.12
CA THR A 7 -14.63 -26.67 -3.92
C THR A 7 -15.91 -27.50 -3.80
N LYS A 8 -16.86 -27.38 -4.75
CA LYS A 8 -18.20 -28.01 -4.68
C LYS A 8 -18.25 -29.51 -5.00
N GLY A 9 -17.12 -30.14 -5.35
CA GLY A 9 -17.10 -31.54 -5.79
C GLY A 9 -17.76 -31.71 -7.17
N GLN A 10 -18.45 -32.83 -7.40
CA GLN A 10 -19.23 -33.02 -8.63
C GLN A 10 -20.52 -32.19 -8.56
N ILE A 11 -20.75 -31.34 -9.57
CA ILE A 11 -21.98 -30.55 -9.66
C ILE A 11 -22.97 -31.32 -10.53
N ASN A 12 -24.12 -31.68 -9.97
CA ASN A 12 -25.11 -32.51 -10.64
C ASN A 12 -26.20 -31.69 -11.35
N ASP A 13 -26.64 -30.58 -10.73
CA ASP A 13 -27.76 -29.78 -11.22
C ASP A 13 -27.27 -28.47 -11.87
N ASN A 14 -27.11 -27.39 -11.09
CA ASN A 14 -26.80 -26.05 -11.59
C ASN A 14 -25.35 -25.65 -11.32
N ALA A 15 -24.56 -25.55 -12.39
CA ALA A 15 -23.16 -25.11 -12.33
C ALA A 15 -22.97 -23.67 -11.86
N ILE A 16 -23.84 -22.75 -12.29
CA ILE A 16 -23.68 -21.32 -11.97
C ILE A 16 -23.99 -21.07 -10.50
N GLU A 17 -25.08 -21.65 -10.00
CA GLU A 17 -25.48 -21.54 -8.59
C GLU A 17 -24.46 -22.19 -7.65
N ALA A 18 -23.93 -23.36 -8.02
CA ALA A 18 -22.85 -24.00 -7.29
C ALA A 18 -21.61 -23.08 -7.20
N LEU A 19 -21.23 -22.45 -8.31
CA LEU A 19 -20.12 -21.50 -8.33
C LEU A 19 -20.43 -20.22 -7.55
N LEU A 20 -21.66 -19.71 -7.61
CA LEU A 20 -22.06 -18.52 -6.85
C LEU A 20 -21.84 -18.70 -5.34
N HIS A 21 -22.05 -19.91 -4.83
CA HIS A 21 -21.78 -20.27 -3.44
C HIS A 21 -20.35 -20.79 -3.18
N ASP A 22 -19.46 -20.74 -4.17
CA ASP A 22 -18.03 -21.08 -4.05
C ASP A 22 -17.23 -19.86 -3.55
N PRO A 23 -16.07 -20.05 -2.87
CA PRO A 23 -15.22 -18.94 -2.42
C PRO A 23 -14.79 -17.99 -3.54
N LEU A 24 -14.82 -18.42 -4.80
CA LEU A 24 -14.58 -17.58 -5.97
C LEU A 24 -15.43 -16.30 -5.95
N PHE A 25 -16.73 -16.43 -5.65
CA PHE A 25 -17.71 -15.35 -5.69
C PHE A 25 -18.13 -14.88 -4.28
N ARG A 26 -17.20 -14.94 -3.32
CA ARG A 26 -17.44 -14.38 -1.98
C ARG A 26 -17.62 -12.86 -2.02
N GLN A 27 -18.40 -12.35 -1.07
CA GLN A 27 -18.47 -10.91 -0.82
C GLN A 27 -17.07 -10.36 -0.47
N ARG A 28 -16.69 -9.28 -1.16
CA ARG A 28 -15.45 -8.56 -0.89
C ARG A 28 -15.78 -7.26 -0.18
N VAL A 29 -15.12 -7.04 0.95
CA VAL A 29 -15.24 -5.81 1.72
C VAL A 29 -13.91 -5.07 1.59
N GLU A 30 -13.96 -3.83 1.08
CA GLU A 30 -12.80 -2.97 1.01
C GLU A 30 -12.47 -2.40 2.39
N LYS A 31 -11.17 -2.27 2.71
CA LYS A 31 -10.76 -1.56 3.92
C LYS A 31 -10.93 -0.06 3.73
N ASN A 32 -11.75 0.55 4.57
CA ASN A 32 -11.92 1.99 4.62
C ASN A 32 -10.64 2.71 5.07
N LYS A 33 -10.39 3.89 4.51
CA LYS A 33 -9.23 4.73 4.87
C LYS A 33 -9.43 5.54 6.16
N LYS A 34 -10.67 5.71 6.61
CA LYS A 34 -11.03 6.48 7.81
C LYS A 34 -12.24 5.85 8.53
N GLY A 35 -12.29 5.99 9.85
CA GLY A 35 -13.37 5.48 10.70
C GLY A 35 -13.09 4.10 11.29
N LYS A 36 -14.15 3.33 11.59
CA LYS A 36 -14.02 2.00 12.22
C LYS A 36 -13.24 1.04 11.32
N GLY A 37 -12.21 0.39 11.86
CA GLY A 37 -11.41 -0.59 11.11
C GLY A 37 -10.36 0.01 10.16
N SER A 38 -10.19 1.35 10.14
CA SER A 38 -9.23 2.02 9.26
C SER A 38 -7.81 2.13 9.80
N TYR A 39 -7.57 1.83 11.08
CA TYR A 39 -6.25 1.92 11.70
C TYR A 39 -5.26 0.91 11.07
N LEU A 40 -4.09 1.40 10.66
CA LEU A 40 -2.99 0.60 10.12
C LEU A 40 -1.74 0.81 10.98
N ARG A 41 -1.14 -0.28 11.47
CA ARG A 41 0.10 -0.22 12.28
C ARG A 41 1.28 0.38 11.52
N LYS A 42 1.35 0.14 10.21
CA LYS A 42 2.38 0.68 9.32
C LYS A 42 1.72 1.15 8.03
N GLU A 43 1.97 2.39 7.65
CA GLU A 43 1.53 2.93 6.36
C GLU A 43 2.42 2.42 5.22
N LYS A 44 1.93 2.53 3.98
CA LYS A 44 2.63 2.09 2.76
C LYS A 44 4.06 2.66 2.64
N HIS A 45 4.28 3.87 3.16
CA HIS A 45 5.55 4.60 3.06
C HIS A 45 6.11 5.03 4.42
N ALA A 46 5.91 4.22 5.47
CA ALA A 46 6.36 4.53 6.83
C ALA A 46 7.87 4.81 6.95
N ASN A 47 8.71 4.24 6.06
CA ASN A 47 10.17 4.38 6.12
C ASN A 47 10.74 5.52 5.24
N ARG A 48 9.90 6.46 4.76
CA ARG A 48 10.37 7.61 3.96
C ARG A 48 10.63 8.87 4.79
N GLY A 49 10.27 8.89 6.06
CA GLY A 49 10.61 9.99 6.96
C GLY A 49 12.10 10.00 7.28
N TYR A 50 12.73 11.17 7.11
CA TYR A 50 14.09 11.51 7.56
C TYR A 50 15.27 10.88 6.79
N LYS A 51 15.26 10.90 5.45
CA LYS A 51 16.54 11.18 4.78
C LYS A 51 16.73 12.68 4.88
N GLU A 52 17.44 13.12 5.93
CA GLU A 52 17.94 14.50 6.03
C GLU A 52 18.59 14.85 4.69
N ALA A 53 17.87 15.59 3.83
CA ALA A 53 18.51 16.31 2.75
C ALA A 53 19.32 17.40 3.45
N SER A 54 20.56 17.06 3.80
CA SER A 54 21.53 17.92 4.45
C SER A 54 21.66 19.23 3.65
N GLY A 55 20.81 20.21 3.94
CA GLY A 55 21.00 21.62 3.59
C GLY A 55 22.03 22.30 4.49
N LYS A 56 22.72 21.55 5.37
CA LYS A 56 23.76 22.05 6.28
C LYS A 56 25.02 22.57 5.58
N GLN A 57 25.12 22.48 4.25
CA GLN A 57 26.23 23.07 3.50
C GLN A 57 26.01 24.53 3.04
N ALA A 58 24.77 25.03 3.02
CA ALA A 58 24.51 26.39 2.51
C ALA A 58 25.01 27.51 3.44
N TYR A 59 24.95 27.30 4.76
CA TYR A 59 25.39 28.30 5.75
C TYR A 59 26.92 28.43 5.88
N ARG A 60 27.71 27.48 5.39
CA ARG A 60 29.18 27.56 5.45
C ARG A 60 29.78 28.42 4.34
N LEU A 61 29.11 28.50 3.18
CA LEU A 61 29.54 29.33 2.04
C LEU A 61 29.29 30.83 2.28
N PHE A 62 28.21 31.19 2.97
CA PHE A 62 27.89 32.60 3.25
C PHE A 62 28.68 33.22 4.41
N THR A 63 29.15 32.42 5.37
CA THR A 63 29.80 32.92 6.59
C THR A 63 31.31 33.05 6.50
N THR A 64 31.95 32.46 5.48
CA THR A 64 33.42 32.45 5.33
C THR A 64 33.93 33.26 4.14
N GLY A 65 33.03 33.82 3.31
CA GLY A 65 33.39 34.41 2.02
C GLY A 65 33.46 35.94 1.93
N LEU A 66 33.22 36.70 3.00
CA LEU A 66 33.12 38.17 2.93
C LEU A 66 33.94 38.88 4.01
N LEU A 67 35.19 38.45 4.23
CA LEU A 67 36.19 39.19 5.00
C LEU A 67 37.61 38.91 4.50
N VAL A 68 37.91 39.17 3.22
CA VAL A 68 39.31 39.42 2.78
C VAL A 68 39.33 40.44 1.64
N SER A 69 40.02 41.56 1.90
CA SER A 69 40.69 42.51 0.99
C SER A 69 39.90 43.30 -0.07
N ALA A 70 39.67 44.60 0.20
CA ALA A 70 40.45 45.73 -0.33
C ALA A 70 40.13 47.01 0.45
#